data_AF-A0A0Q4NTV3-F1
#
_entry.id   AF-A0A0Q4NTV3-F1
#
_cell.length_a   1.000
_cell.length_b   1.000
_cell.length_c   1.000
_cell.angle_alpha   90.00
_cell.angle_beta   90.00
_cell.angle_gamma   90.00
#
_symmetry.space_group_name_H-M   'P 1'
#
loop_
_entity.id
_entity.type
_entity.pdbx_description
1 polymer ?
#
loop_
_entity_poly.entity_id
_entity_poly.type
_entity_poly.pdbx_seq_one_letter_code
_entity_poly.pdbx_strand_id
1 'polypeptide(L)'
;MDADIQAGYATSFRGKLYLRVADWNIPLRLSRSSDKFNWGLTPEDDWLQAGGRQDSPVMTFHYHSHSDDRLHYHISIPGNPQSKKLGVSRNGYLGFYWHAEVTDYWKIEPLEMTDEGLVCHLRDHRGHRVGIIKDDPHKSGDWVALLNVEEGEVFTFLLQPVD
;
A
#
# COMPACT_ATOMS: atom_id res chain seq x y z
N MET A 1 -12.17 -18.16 -1.95
CA MET A 1 -11.33 -17.36 -2.86
C MET A 1 -11.30 -18.08 -4.19
N ASP A 2 -11.26 -17.33 -5.29
CA ASP A 2 -11.17 -17.91 -6.63
C ASP A 2 -9.85 -18.70 -6.81
N ALA A 3 -9.90 -19.84 -7.49
CA ALA A 3 -8.77 -20.75 -7.65
C ALA A 3 -7.63 -20.13 -8.47
N ASP A 4 -7.94 -19.30 -9.46
CA ASP A 4 -6.95 -18.64 -10.31
C ASP A 4 -6.21 -17.54 -9.53
N ILE A 5 -6.95 -16.79 -8.70
CA ILE A 5 -6.36 -15.82 -7.76
C ILE A 5 -5.41 -16.53 -6.80
N GLN A 6 -5.83 -17.66 -6.23
CA GLN A 6 -5.00 -18.43 -5.32
C GLN A 6 -3.74 -18.95 -6.02
N ALA A 7 -3.88 -19.54 -7.21
CA ALA A 7 -2.75 -20.09 -7.96
C ALA A 7 -1.74 -19.00 -8.37
N GLY A 8 -2.23 -17.81 -8.76
CA GLY A 8 -1.37 -16.71 -9.20
C GLY A 8 -0.72 -15.92 -8.06
N TYR A 9 -1.40 -15.76 -6.92
CA TYR A 9 -0.98 -14.83 -5.88
C TYR A 9 -0.57 -15.50 -4.57
N ALA A 10 -0.91 -16.76 -4.27
CA ALA A 10 -0.50 -17.44 -3.03
C ALA A 10 0.98 -17.90 -3.03
N THR A 11 1.87 -17.02 -3.46
CA THR A 11 3.33 -17.17 -3.56
C THR A 11 4.01 -15.83 -3.29
N SER A 12 5.32 -15.85 -3.07
CA SER A 12 6.09 -14.60 -2.97
C SER A 12 6.38 -14.03 -4.35
N PHE A 13 6.24 -12.72 -4.51
CA PHE A 13 6.51 -12.04 -5.79
C PHE A 13 6.93 -10.58 -5.56
N ARG A 14 7.39 -9.92 -6.62
CA ARG A 14 7.57 -8.47 -6.65
C ARG A 14 6.37 -7.87 -7.37
N GLY A 15 5.88 -6.73 -6.90
CA GLY A 15 4.70 -6.10 -7.50
C GLY A 15 4.59 -4.62 -7.18
N LYS A 16 3.62 -3.98 -7.80
CA LYS A 16 3.25 -2.59 -7.58
C LYS A 16 1.80 -2.53 -7.10
N LEU A 17 1.53 -1.55 -6.24
CA LEU A 17 0.18 -1.20 -5.83
C LEU A 17 -0.19 0.16 -6.41
N TYR A 18 -1.42 0.28 -6.87
CA TYR A 18 -2.01 1.53 -7.31
C TYR A 18 -3.33 1.73 -6.57
N LEU A 19 -3.64 2.96 -6.19
CA LEU A 19 -4.98 3.30 -5.73
C LEU A 19 -5.92 3.30 -6.93
N ARG A 20 -7.02 2.54 -6.88
CA ARG A 20 -7.99 2.47 -7.98
C ARG A 20 -9.11 3.47 -7.73
N VAL A 21 -9.31 4.41 -8.65
CA VAL A 21 -10.39 5.40 -8.61
C VAL A 21 -11.14 5.35 -9.93
N ALA A 22 -12.35 4.78 -9.92
CA ALA A 22 -13.08 4.44 -11.14
C ALA A 22 -12.19 3.65 -12.11
N ASP A 23 -11.96 4.18 -13.31
CA ASP A 23 -11.14 3.56 -14.36
C ASP A 23 -9.66 4.00 -14.33
N TRP A 24 -9.22 4.70 -13.29
CA TRP A 24 -7.88 5.26 -13.19
C TRP A 24 -7.07 4.59 -12.07
N ASN A 25 -5.80 4.32 -12.37
CA ASN A 25 -4.81 3.85 -11.42
C ASN A 25 -3.92 5.02 -10.99
N ILE A 26 -4.05 5.44 -9.74
CA ILE A 26 -3.20 6.48 -9.16
C ILE A 26 -1.98 5.81 -8.52
N PRO A 27 -0.74 6.22 -8.86
CA PRO A 27 0.45 5.60 -8.31
C PRO A 27 0.55 5.85 -6.81
N LEU A 28 1.26 4.95 -6.13
CA LEU A 28 1.73 5.19 -4.78
C LEU A 28 3.13 5.80 -4.81
N ARG A 29 3.50 6.53 -3.77
CA ARG A 29 4.83 7.10 -3.60
C ARG A 29 5.28 7.03 -2.16
N LEU A 30 6.59 7.15 -1.99
CA LEU A 30 7.19 7.38 -0.69
C LEU A 30 7.24 8.88 -0.43
N SER A 31 6.84 9.26 0.78
CA SER A 31 7.03 10.62 1.25
C SER A 31 8.51 10.93 1.42
N ARG A 32 8.82 12.22 1.35
CA ARG A 32 10.06 12.80 1.83
C ARG A 32 9.73 13.74 2.98
N SER A 33 10.65 13.92 3.90
CA SER A 33 10.59 14.90 4.98
C SER A 33 10.45 16.35 4.48
N SER A 34 10.73 16.60 3.20
CA SER A 34 10.45 17.87 2.52
C SER A 34 9.00 18.03 2.07
N ASP A 35 8.20 16.96 2.03
CA ASP A 35 6.77 17.05 1.74
C ASP A 35 6.09 17.82 2.86
N LYS A 36 5.26 18.80 2.50
CA LYS A 36 4.58 19.65 3.46
C LYS A 36 3.09 19.60 3.19
N PHE A 37 2.35 19.05 4.15
CA PHE A 37 0.89 19.04 4.12
C PHE A 37 0.35 20.40 4.55
N ASN A 38 -0.87 20.73 4.10
CA ASN A 38 -1.43 22.07 4.33
C ASN A 38 -1.82 22.34 5.79
N TRP A 39 -2.07 21.29 6.56
CA TRP A 39 -2.51 21.33 7.96
C TRP A 39 -1.35 21.15 8.96
N GLY A 40 -0.10 21.30 8.51
CA GLY A 40 1.08 21.34 9.38
C GLY A 40 1.70 19.99 9.69
N LEU A 41 1.20 18.89 9.12
CA LEU A 41 1.89 17.60 9.17
C LEU A 41 3.07 17.60 8.20
N THR A 42 4.25 17.21 8.71
CA THR A 42 5.40 16.84 7.90
C THR A 42 5.58 15.33 8.06
N PRO A 43 5.32 14.52 7.02
CA PRO A 43 5.58 13.09 7.11
C PRO A 43 7.09 12.88 7.32
N GLU A 44 7.43 11.76 7.95
CA GLU A 44 8.81 11.28 7.91
C GLU A 44 9.14 10.79 6.50
N ASP A 45 10.40 10.47 6.24
CA ASP A 45 10.75 9.76 5.00
C ASP A 45 10.05 8.39 4.98
N ASP A 46 9.64 7.95 3.79
CA ASP A 46 9.11 6.60 3.51
C ASP A 46 7.71 6.27 4.05
N TRP A 47 6.87 7.26 4.36
CA TRP A 47 5.43 7.04 4.46
C TRP A 47 4.84 6.74 3.08
N LEU A 48 3.89 5.82 3.03
CA LEU A 48 3.24 5.45 1.78
C LEU A 48 2.05 6.38 1.53
N GLN A 49 2.06 7.02 0.36
CA GLN A 49 1.05 8.00 -0.05
C GLN A 49 0.51 7.63 -1.42
N ALA A 50 -0.72 8.05 -1.74
CA ALA A 50 -1.24 8.00 -3.09
C ALA A 50 -0.98 9.32 -3.82
N GLY A 51 -0.72 9.23 -5.12
CA GLY A 51 -0.46 10.37 -6.00
C GLY A 51 1.02 10.61 -6.29
N GLY A 52 1.28 11.77 -6.89
CA GLY A 52 2.60 12.11 -7.45
C GLY A 52 2.74 11.78 -8.94
N ARG A 53 3.92 12.09 -9.48
CA ARG A 53 4.19 12.08 -10.94
C ARG A 53 5.06 10.91 -11.39
N GLN A 54 5.52 10.10 -10.44
CA GLN A 54 6.32 8.90 -10.70
C GLN A 54 5.42 7.67 -10.64
N ASP A 55 5.89 6.60 -11.26
CA ASP A 55 5.22 5.31 -11.17
C ASP A 55 5.35 4.71 -9.77
N SER A 56 4.46 3.77 -9.42
CA SER A 56 4.44 3.13 -8.11
C SER A 56 5.76 2.42 -7.79
N PRO A 57 6.24 2.48 -6.53
CA PRO A 57 7.42 1.75 -6.12
C PRO A 57 7.19 0.25 -6.26
N VAL A 58 8.22 -0.46 -6.73
CA VAL A 58 8.23 -1.93 -6.71
C VAL A 58 8.45 -2.39 -5.27
N MET A 59 7.54 -3.21 -4.79
CA MET A 59 7.56 -3.81 -3.46
C MET A 59 7.75 -5.33 -3.60
N THR A 60 8.32 -5.96 -2.57
CA THR A 60 8.38 -7.41 -2.44
C THR A 60 7.28 -7.87 -1.50
N PHE A 61 6.39 -8.72 -2.01
CA PHE A 61 5.32 -9.39 -1.28
C PHE A 61 5.84 -10.77 -0.86
N HIS A 62 6.26 -10.90 0.40
CA HIS A 62 6.65 -12.17 0.98
C HIS A 62 5.42 -12.90 1.48
N TYR A 63 5.01 -13.95 0.76
CA TYR A 63 3.86 -14.74 1.12
C TYR A 63 4.04 -15.37 2.50
N HIS A 64 3.02 -15.19 3.34
CA HIS A 64 2.98 -15.72 4.69
C HIS A 64 1.99 -16.89 4.77
N SER A 65 0.73 -16.65 4.38
CA SER A 65 -0.36 -17.62 4.47
C SER A 65 -1.56 -17.13 3.66
N HIS A 66 -2.67 -17.87 3.68
CA HIS A 66 -3.97 -17.37 3.25
C HIS A 66 -5.07 -17.94 4.14
N SER A 67 -6.26 -17.38 4.01
CA SER A 67 -7.52 -17.90 4.53
C SER A 67 -8.49 -18.04 3.35
N ASP A 68 -9.74 -18.45 3.62
CA ASP A 68 -10.74 -18.69 2.58
C ASP A 68 -11.00 -17.47 1.69
N ASP A 69 -10.87 -16.24 2.21
CA ASP A 69 -11.17 -15.00 1.50
C ASP A 69 -9.99 -14.04 1.36
N ARG A 70 -8.79 -14.36 1.90
CA ARG A 70 -7.66 -13.41 1.98
C ARG A 70 -6.30 -14.06 1.82
N LEU A 71 -5.40 -13.33 1.16
CA LEU A 71 -3.98 -13.65 1.06
C LEU A 71 -3.18 -12.79 2.05
N HIS A 72 -2.20 -13.37 2.74
CA HIS A 72 -1.42 -12.69 3.77
C HIS A 72 0.05 -12.57 3.36
N TYR A 73 0.63 -11.38 3.50
CA TYR A 73 2.02 -11.09 3.12
C TYR A 73 2.74 -10.21 4.13
N HIS A 74 4.06 -10.36 4.23
CA HIS A 74 4.89 -9.24 4.64
C HIS A 74 5.31 -8.46 3.39
N ILE A 75 5.11 -7.14 3.40
CA ILE A 75 5.41 -6.28 2.26
C ILE A 75 6.67 -5.48 2.59
N SER A 76 7.63 -5.41 1.68
CA SER A 76 8.89 -4.68 1.91
C SER A 76 9.38 -3.94 0.67
N ILE A 77 10.26 -2.96 0.90
CA ILE A 77 11.04 -2.28 -0.14
C ILE A 77 12.54 -2.42 0.14
N PRO A 78 13.41 -2.30 -0.88
CA PRO A 78 14.85 -2.18 -0.68
C PRO A 78 15.18 -0.98 0.22
N GLY A 79 16.22 -1.13 1.05
CA GLY A 79 16.75 -0.07 1.89
C GLY A 79 18.22 -0.32 2.21
N ASN A 80 18.88 0.66 2.83
CA ASN A 80 20.28 0.59 3.23
C ASN A 80 20.41 0.98 4.72
N PRO A 81 20.80 0.05 5.64
CA PRO A 81 21.53 -1.21 5.38
C PRO A 81 20.68 -2.44 5.07
N GLN A 82 19.36 -2.40 5.26
CA GLN A 82 18.47 -3.57 5.12
C GLN A 82 17.14 -3.22 4.45
N SER A 83 16.30 -4.19 4.15
CA SER A 83 14.95 -3.87 3.66
C SER A 83 14.11 -3.17 4.73
N LYS A 84 13.18 -2.33 4.27
CA LYS A 84 12.15 -1.74 5.12
C LYS A 84 10.83 -2.45 4.91
N LYS A 85 10.06 -2.67 5.97
CA LYS A 85 8.77 -3.37 5.95
C LYS A 85 7.62 -2.39 6.07
N LEU A 86 6.56 -2.63 5.32
CA LEU A 86 5.32 -1.86 5.43
C LEU A 86 4.70 -2.12 6.80
N GLY A 87 4.49 -1.06 7.57
CA GLY A 87 3.85 -1.09 8.87
C GLY A 87 2.83 0.04 9.01
N VAL A 88 2.23 0.09 10.20
CA VAL A 88 1.26 1.11 10.59
C VAL A 88 1.86 1.92 11.73
N SER A 89 1.83 3.25 11.61
CA SER A 89 2.25 4.17 12.67
C SER A 89 1.28 4.13 13.85
N ARG A 90 1.62 4.81 14.95
CA ARG A 90 0.74 4.91 16.14
C ARG A 90 -0.62 5.57 15.85
N ASN A 91 -0.72 6.36 14.79
CA ASN A 91 -1.91 7.09 14.36
C ASN A 91 -2.47 6.56 13.03
N GLY A 92 -2.20 5.29 12.71
CA GLY A 92 -2.85 4.59 11.62
C GLY A 92 -2.26 4.82 10.22
N TYR A 93 -1.24 5.67 10.06
CA TYR A 93 -0.61 5.93 8.76
C TYR A 93 0.27 4.77 8.31
N LEU A 94 0.32 4.55 7.00
CA LEU A 94 1.18 3.53 6.41
C LEU A 94 2.58 4.07 6.13
N GLY A 95 3.59 3.27 6.42
CA GLY A 95 4.98 3.62 6.09
C GLY A 95 5.90 2.41 6.08
N PHE A 96 7.08 2.58 5.49
CA PHE A 96 8.12 1.56 5.47
C PHE A 96 9.15 1.81 6.57
N TYR A 97 9.18 0.92 7.56
CA TYR A 97 10.02 1.02 8.75
C TYR A 97 11.11 -0.06 8.75
N TRP A 98 12.15 0.11 9.57
CA TRP A 98 13.24 -0.87 9.62
C TRP A 98 12.77 -2.21 10.20
N HIS A 99 13.29 -3.30 9.63
CA HIS A 99 12.79 -4.68 9.82
C HIS A 99 12.48 -5.12 11.27
N ALA A 100 13.23 -4.64 12.27
CA ALA A 100 13.02 -5.02 13.67
C ALA A 100 11.71 -4.45 14.28
N GLU A 101 11.11 -3.45 13.64
CA GLU A 101 9.96 -2.71 14.18
C GLU A 101 8.62 -3.23 13.68
N VAL A 102 8.61 -4.07 12.63
CA VAL A 102 7.37 -4.54 11.99
C VAL A 102 7.35 -6.07 11.83
N THR A 103 6.45 -6.71 12.57
CA THR A 103 6.22 -8.17 12.52
C THR A 103 4.87 -8.55 11.93
N ASP A 104 3.98 -7.59 11.73
CA ASP A 104 2.63 -7.83 11.25
C ASP A 104 2.59 -8.12 9.74
N TYR A 105 1.67 -9.01 9.35
CA TYR A 105 1.35 -9.25 7.95
C TYR A 105 0.20 -8.35 7.49
N TRP A 106 0.16 -8.09 6.20
CA TRP A 106 -0.92 -7.40 5.50
C TRP A 106 -1.82 -8.41 4.82
N LYS A 107 -3.11 -8.08 4.71
CA LYS A 107 -4.10 -8.91 4.03
C LYS A 107 -4.50 -8.26 2.72
N ILE A 108 -4.46 -9.03 1.66
CA ILE A 108 -5.10 -8.73 0.38
C ILE A 108 -6.45 -9.44 0.41
N GLU A 109 -7.52 -8.66 0.42
CA GLU A 109 -8.89 -9.14 0.20
C GLU A 109 -9.19 -9.01 -1.30
N PRO A 110 -9.16 -10.12 -2.07
CA PRO A 110 -9.38 -10.07 -3.51
C PRO A 110 -10.82 -9.67 -3.83
N LEU A 111 -11.01 -8.84 -4.84
CA LEU A 111 -12.33 -8.43 -5.33
C LEU A 111 -12.57 -8.94 -6.75
N GLU A 112 -11.62 -8.72 -7.66
CA GLU A 112 -11.77 -9.05 -9.07
C GLU A 112 -10.39 -9.25 -9.71
N MET A 113 -10.24 -10.32 -10.49
CA MET A 113 -9.10 -10.48 -11.39
C MET A 113 -9.39 -9.76 -12.70
N THR A 114 -8.47 -8.92 -13.13
CA THR A 114 -8.56 -8.17 -14.40
C THR A 114 -7.33 -8.46 -15.25
N ASP A 115 -7.38 -8.07 -16.53
CA ASP A 115 -6.21 -8.15 -17.42
C ASP A 115 -5.02 -7.29 -16.92
N GLU A 116 -5.29 -6.27 -16.12
CA GLU A 116 -4.26 -5.41 -15.53
C GLU A 116 -3.64 -6.01 -14.25
N GLY A 117 -4.34 -6.91 -13.55
CA GLY A 117 -3.94 -7.44 -12.25
C GLY A 117 -5.11 -7.63 -11.30
N LEU A 118 -4.79 -7.81 -10.01
CA LEU A 118 -5.80 -8.09 -8.99
C LEU A 118 -6.34 -6.80 -8.35
N VAL A 119 -7.64 -6.54 -8.53
CA VAL A 119 -8.35 -5.51 -7.75
C VAL A 119 -8.66 -6.07 -6.37
N CYS A 120 -8.34 -5.30 -5.34
CA CYS A 120 -8.41 -5.76 -3.95
C CYS A 120 -8.67 -4.64 -2.95
N HIS A 121 -9.03 -5.00 -1.73
CA HIS A 121 -8.77 -4.14 -0.57
C HIS A 121 -7.44 -4.54 0.08
N LEU A 122 -6.63 -3.54 0.42
CA LEU A 122 -5.50 -3.70 1.32
C LEU A 122 -5.99 -3.56 2.77
N ARG A 123 -5.58 -4.47 3.64
CA ARG A 123 -5.94 -4.45 5.06
C ARG A 123 -4.75 -4.69 5.97
N ASP A 124 -4.77 -4.10 7.16
CA ASP A 124 -3.81 -4.42 8.21
C ASP A 124 -4.05 -5.83 8.80
N HIS A 125 -3.17 -6.25 9.71
CA HIS A 125 -3.29 -7.54 10.40
C HIS A 125 -4.56 -7.65 11.28
N ARG A 126 -5.11 -6.52 11.74
CA ARG A 126 -6.36 -6.45 12.52
C ARG A 126 -7.60 -6.57 11.62
N GLY A 127 -7.43 -6.35 10.32
CA GLY A 127 -8.47 -6.44 9.30
C GLY A 127 -9.08 -5.10 8.90
N HIS A 128 -8.55 -3.96 9.35
CA HIS A 128 -9.00 -2.65 8.90
C HIS A 128 -8.60 -2.41 7.46
N ARG A 129 -9.52 -1.87 6.65
CA ARG A 129 -9.25 -1.52 5.25
C ARG A 129 -8.51 -0.20 5.19
N VAL A 130 -7.52 -0.12 4.30
CA VAL A 130 -6.80 1.11 4.04
C VAL A 130 -7.73 2.10 3.34
N GLY A 131 -7.82 3.30 3.91
CA GLY A 131 -8.45 4.47 3.33
C GLY A 131 -7.46 5.56 2.98
N ILE A 132 -7.99 6.64 2.40
CA ILE A 132 -7.22 7.83 2.02
C ILE A 132 -7.70 9.06 2.79
N ILE A 133 -6.76 9.90 3.16
CA ILE A 133 -7.00 11.25 3.67
C ILE A 133 -6.39 12.22 2.65
N LYS A 134 -7.25 12.91 1.90
CA LYS A 134 -6.83 13.84 0.85
C LYS A 134 -6.18 15.09 1.46
N ASP A 135 -5.05 15.51 0.90
CA ASP A 135 -4.47 16.83 1.18
C ASP A 135 -4.85 17.76 0.02
N ASP A 136 -5.99 18.45 0.15
CA ASP A 136 -6.51 19.33 -0.90
C ASP A 136 -6.71 20.77 -0.40
N PRO A 137 -6.02 21.77 -1.01
CA PRO A 137 -4.94 21.59 -1.98
C PRO A 137 -3.69 21.00 -1.32
N HIS A 138 -2.82 20.32 -2.04
CA HIS A 138 -1.47 19.98 -1.54
C HIS A 138 -0.52 21.15 -1.87
N LYS A 139 0.53 21.39 -1.05
CA LYS A 139 1.44 22.54 -1.28
C LYS A 139 2.20 22.50 -2.60
N SER A 140 2.43 21.32 -3.17
CA SER A 140 3.07 21.18 -4.49
C SER A 140 2.12 21.45 -5.66
N GLY A 141 0.80 21.53 -5.42
CA GLY A 141 -0.22 21.56 -6.46
C GLY A 141 -0.52 20.19 -7.10
N ASP A 142 0.22 19.14 -6.74
CA ASP A 142 -0.09 17.77 -7.15
C ASP A 142 -1.22 17.19 -6.29
N TRP A 143 -1.99 16.25 -6.84
CA TRP A 143 -2.91 15.46 -6.01
C TRP A 143 -2.10 14.44 -5.19
N VAL A 144 -2.17 14.56 -3.86
CA VAL A 144 -1.53 13.64 -2.91
C VAL A 144 -2.49 13.33 -1.76
N ALA A 145 -2.53 12.07 -1.34
CA ALA A 145 -3.31 11.64 -0.19
C ALA A 145 -2.49 10.72 0.71
N LEU A 146 -2.67 10.86 2.03
CA LEU A 146 -2.11 9.93 3.01
C LEU A 146 -2.94 8.65 3.03
N LEU A 147 -2.27 7.50 3.22
CA LEU A 147 -2.95 6.23 3.47
C LEU A 147 -3.08 6.02 4.98
N ASN A 148 -4.26 5.58 5.44
CA ASN A 148 -4.53 5.32 6.84
C ASN A 148 -5.43 4.09 7.02
N VAL A 149 -5.31 3.35 8.13
CA VAL A 149 -6.16 2.18 8.42
C VAL A 149 -7.29 2.44 9.41
N GLU A 150 -7.29 3.57 10.11
CA GLU A 150 -8.31 3.93 11.11
C GLU A 150 -9.19 5.10 10.64
N GLU A 151 -8.69 5.92 9.72
CA GLU A 151 -9.33 7.13 9.22
C GLU A 151 -9.38 7.19 7.68
N GLY A 152 -10.22 8.08 7.17
CA GLY A 152 -10.33 8.36 5.74
C GLY A 152 -11.40 7.53 5.01
N GLU A 153 -11.57 7.83 3.73
CA GLU A 153 -12.48 7.10 2.85
C GLU A 153 -11.80 5.82 2.38
N VAL A 154 -12.44 4.66 2.51
CA VAL A 154 -11.88 3.36 2.07
C VAL A 154 -11.88 3.29 0.55
N PHE A 155 -10.74 2.89 -0.01
CA PHE A 155 -10.58 2.68 -1.45
C PHE A 155 -10.13 1.25 -1.78
N THR A 156 -10.20 0.93 -3.07
CA THR A 156 -9.63 -0.30 -3.64
C THR A 156 -8.26 -0.02 -4.24
N PHE A 157 -7.51 -1.10 -4.40
CA PHE A 157 -6.17 -1.07 -4.97
C PHE A 157 -6.07 -2.06 -6.11
N LEU A 158 -5.27 -1.71 -7.12
CA LEU A 158 -4.81 -2.65 -8.14
C LEU A 158 -3.42 -3.15 -7.74
N LEU A 159 -3.28 -4.46 -7.60
CA LEU A 159 -2.04 -5.17 -7.35
C LEU A 159 -1.54 -5.80 -8.65
N GLN A 160 -0.39 -5.34 -9.12
CA GLN A 160 0.22 -5.79 -10.37
C GLN A 160 1.56 -6.47 -10.07
N PRO A 161 1.69 -7.80 -10.28
CA PRO A 161 2.99 -8.46 -10.26
C PRO A 161 3.95 -7.87 -11.31
N VAL A 162 5.25 -7.89 -11.02
CA VAL A 162 6.31 -7.48 -11.94
C VAL A 162 7.39 -8.56 -11.98
N ASP A 163 8.00 -8.74 -13.15
CA ASP A 163 9.09 -9.69 -13.39
C ASP A 163 10.40 -9.31 -12.65
#